data_AF-A0A0Q8RA90-F1
#
_entry.id   AF-A0A0Q8RA90-F1
#
_cell.length_a   1.000
_cell.length_b   1.000
_cell.length_c   1.000
_cell.angle_alpha   90.00
_cell.angle_beta   90.00
_cell.angle_gamma   90.00
#
_symmetry.space_group_name_H-M   'P 1'
#
loop_
_entity.id
_entity.type
_entity.pdbx_description
1 polymer ?
#
loop_
_entity_poly.entity_id
_entity_poly.type
_entity_poly.pdbx_seq_one_letter_code
_entity_poly.pdbx_strand_id
1 'polypeptide(L)'
;MALTANQTAITKLYVGAFLRAPEREGLMFWDTQMSGGTPFPEIVNTVFSLPVVKAIYPDSMSNEQFLTAVYTNVFGKAPDAQGLAFWNAQIGAGQQRGQVVTAMIDAGLGSPDGTEGKAFIVNRVEAAKYVAELQLIRGTTVDQHKLIEIITSIDGSPESYAAGHAALDRAVATPIDAAPGLNTVTATAGTDLFRFGNVEANNFDVINGLAPGDMVNVATPADTNGDYQLVSAGSAAAVDVRGEWFFDAASDNLTYFNMLTNSATSVQLTGVNTVTVNPNAVFTIVS
;
A
#
# COMPACT_ATOMS: atom_id res chain seq x y z
N MET A 1 1.44 1.09 -17.04
CA MET A 1 0.28 1.25 -17.95
C MET A 1 -0.70 2.14 -17.22
N ALA A 2 -1.09 3.27 -17.82
CA ALA A 2 -1.96 4.23 -17.16
C ALA A 2 -3.28 3.57 -16.70
N LEU A 3 -3.76 3.99 -15.53
CA LEU A 3 -5.04 3.53 -14.98
C LEU A 3 -6.19 3.75 -15.95
N THR A 4 -7.18 2.84 -15.94
CA THR A 4 -8.44 3.04 -16.68
C THR A 4 -9.24 4.21 -16.10
N ALA A 5 -10.29 4.63 -16.81
CA ALA A 5 -11.22 5.65 -16.29
C ALA A 5 -11.89 5.20 -14.98
N ASN A 6 -12.30 3.93 -14.88
CA ASN A 6 -12.87 3.35 -13.68
C ASN A 6 -11.87 3.37 -12.52
N GLN A 7 -10.64 2.88 -12.77
CA GLN A 7 -9.58 2.85 -11.75
C GLN A 7 -9.20 4.26 -11.28
N THR A 8 -9.21 5.26 -12.18
CA THR A 8 -9.00 6.66 -11.83
C THR A 8 -10.12 7.20 -10.93
N ALA A 9 -11.39 6.92 -11.26
CA ALA A 9 -12.54 7.33 -10.46
C ALA A 9 -12.53 6.68 -9.06
N ILE A 10 -12.20 5.38 -8.99
CA ILE A 10 -12.03 4.66 -7.72
C ILE A 10 -10.88 5.26 -6.91
N THR A 11 -9.74 5.57 -7.53
CA THR A 11 -8.59 6.17 -6.83
C THR A 11 -8.97 7.52 -6.20
N LYS A 12 -9.71 8.38 -6.92
CA LYS A 12 -10.24 9.64 -6.37
C LYS A 12 -11.19 9.40 -5.20
N LEU A 13 -12.09 8.42 -5.32
CA LEU A 13 -12.98 8.02 -4.22
C LEU A 13 -12.17 7.60 -2.98
N TYR A 14 -11.08 6.86 -3.16
CA TYR A 14 -10.24 6.45 -2.04
C TYR A 14 -9.57 7.63 -1.33
N VAL A 15 -9.03 8.59 -2.08
CA VAL A 15 -8.46 9.83 -1.52
C VAL A 15 -9.52 10.63 -0.75
N GLY A 16 -10.74 10.75 -1.29
CA GLY A 16 -11.81 11.51 -0.64
C GLY A 16 -12.43 10.83 0.59
N ALA A 17 -12.63 9.51 0.53
CA ALA A 17 -13.35 8.76 1.54
C ALA A 17 -12.45 8.21 2.66
N PHE A 18 -11.25 7.72 2.31
CA PHE A 18 -10.35 7.03 3.24
C PHE A 18 -9.05 7.78 3.51
N LEU A 19 -8.80 8.90 2.82
CA LEU A 19 -7.56 9.69 2.93
C LEU A 19 -6.29 8.90 2.55
N ARG A 20 -6.42 7.96 1.62
CA ARG A 20 -5.34 7.09 1.15
C ARG A 20 -5.54 6.73 -0.32
N ALA A 21 -4.51 6.16 -0.93
CA ALA A 21 -4.64 5.46 -2.20
C ALA A 21 -5.34 4.10 -1.98
N PRO A 22 -5.95 3.50 -3.02
CA PRO A 22 -6.42 2.13 -2.92
C PRO A 22 -5.25 1.15 -2.83
N GLU A 23 -5.39 0.15 -1.98
CA GLU A 23 -4.63 -1.08 -2.07
C GLU A 23 -5.03 -1.84 -3.34
N ARG A 24 -4.11 -2.66 -3.86
CA ARG A 24 -4.27 -3.38 -5.13
C ARG A 24 -5.59 -4.15 -5.21
N GLU A 25 -5.89 -4.96 -4.19
CA GLU A 25 -7.08 -5.82 -4.14
C GLU A 25 -8.36 -4.99 -4.08
N GLY A 26 -8.37 -3.92 -3.27
CA GLY A 26 -9.49 -3.00 -3.16
C GLY A 26 -9.79 -2.30 -4.49
N LEU A 27 -8.75 -1.85 -5.21
CA LEU A 27 -8.91 -1.27 -6.55
C LEU A 27 -9.51 -2.29 -7.53
N MET A 28 -8.95 -3.50 -7.58
CA MET A 28 -9.42 -4.56 -8.48
C MET A 28 -10.85 -5.00 -8.18
N PHE A 29 -11.23 -5.07 -6.91
CA PHE A 29 -12.58 -5.39 -6.48
C PHE A 29 -13.60 -4.39 -7.04
N TRP A 30 -13.39 -3.09 -6.79
CA TRP A 30 -14.33 -2.07 -7.27
C TRP A 30 -14.32 -1.92 -8.79
N ASP A 31 -13.16 -2.09 -9.45
CA ASP A 31 -13.05 -2.07 -10.90
C ASP A 31 -13.83 -3.23 -11.54
N THR A 32 -13.81 -4.41 -10.90
CA THR A 32 -14.64 -5.56 -11.29
C THR A 32 -16.13 -5.26 -11.12
N GLN A 33 -16.54 -4.66 -10.00
CA GLN A 33 -17.94 -4.28 -9.77
C GLN A 33 -18.44 -3.28 -10.83
N MET A 34 -17.64 -2.27 -11.17
CA MET A 34 -17.97 -1.30 -12.23
C MET A 34 -18.04 -1.96 -13.61
N SER A 35 -17.07 -2.81 -13.93
CA SER A 35 -17.05 -3.56 -15.20
C SER A 35 -18.20 -4.56 -15.31
N GLY A 36 -18.70 -5.06 -14.18
CA GLY A 36 -19.90 -5.88 -14.07
C GLY A 36 -21.23 -5.11 -14.14
N GLY A 37 -21.19 -3.79 -14.30
CA GLY A 37 -22.38 -2.94 -14.49
C GLY A 37 -22.86 -2.20 -13.25
N THR A 38 -22.18 -2.30 -12.10
CA THR A 38 -22.53 -1.51 -10.91
C THR A 38 -22.23 -0.03 -11.17
N PRO A 39 -23.22 0.88 -11.07
CA PRO A 39 -22.98 2.30 -11.28
C PRO A 39 -22.02 2.90 -10.24
N PHE A 40 -21.11 3.78 -10.69
CA PHE A 40 -20.17 4.46 -9.77
C PHE A 40 -20.85 5.16 -8.58
N PRO A 41 -21.98 5.87 -8.73
CA PRO A 41 -22.65 6.50 -7.58
C PRO A 41 -23.11 5.50 -6.50
N GLU A 42 -23.44 4.26 -6.88
CA GLU A 42 -23.81 3.21 -5.93
C GLU A 42 -22.59 2.70 -5.15
N ILE A 43 -21.44 2.55 -5.83
CA ILE A 43 -20.17 2.24 -5.19
C ILE A 43 -19.76 3.34 -4.22
N VAL A 44 -19.89 4.61 -4.61
CA VAL A 44 -19.62 5.77 -3.74
C VAL A 44 -20.49 5.71 -2.48
N ASN A 45 -21.79 5.47 -2.62
CA ASN A 45 -22.70 5.34 -1.48
C ASN A 45 -22.32 4.15 -0.57
N THR A 46 -21.94 3.02 -1.16
CA THR A 46 -21.50 1.83 -0.42
C THR A 46 -20.24 2.14 0.39
N VAL A 47 -19.22 2.72 -0.24
CA VAL A 47 -17.96 3.12 0.41
C VAL A 47 -18.23 4.08 1.57
N PHE A 48 -19.06 5.11 1.38
CA PHE A 48 -19.39 6.07 2.43
C PHE A 48 -20.27 5.51 3.56
N SER A 49 -20.81 4.29 3.41
CA SER A 49 -21.52 3.59 4.47
C SER A 49 -20.60 2.73 5.35
N LEU A 50 -19.35 2.50 4.93
CA LEU A 50 -18.40 1.66 5.66
C LEU A 50 -18.02 2.28 7.03
N PRO A 51 -17.89 1.48 8.10
CA PRO A 51 -17.52 1.99 9.43
C PRO A 51 -16.23 2.82 9.45
N VAL A 52 -15.23 2.42 8.66
CA VAL A 52 -13.95 3.15 8.57
C VAL A 52 -14.13 4.55 7.94
N VAL A 53 -15.03 4.72 6.98
CA VAL A 53 -15.34 6.04 6.41
C VAL A 53 -16.22 6.84 7.37
N LYS A 54 -17.14 6.20 8.09
CA LYS A 54 -17.93 6.84 9.16
C LYS A 54 -17.09 7.29 10.35
N ALA A 55 -15.93 6.68 10.58
CA ALA A 55 -14.97 7.17 11.58
C ALA A 55 -14.36 8.52 11.17
N ILE A 56 -14.20 8.77 9.87
CA ILE A 56 -13.69 10.04 9.32
C ILE A 56 -14.84 11.06 9.17
N TYR A 57 -15.99 10.60 8.67
CA TYR A 57 -17.17 11.41 8.40
C TYR A 57 -18.43 10.81 9.06
N PRO A 58 -18.60 10.96 10.39
CA PRO A 58 -19.77 10.45 11.12
C PRO A 58 -21.10 10.97 10.58
N ASP A 59 -22.14 10.12 10.63
CA ASP A 59 -23.50 10.52 10.26
C ASP A 59 -24.07 11.62 11.16
N SER A 60 -23.58 11.72 12.38
CA SER A 60 -23.96 12.77 13.34
C SER A 60 -23.43 14.16 12.99
N MET A 61 -22.47 14.29 12.05
CA MET A 61 -21.99 15.60 11.61
C MET A 61 -23.12 16.38 10.94
N SER A 62 -23.26 17.67 11.26
CA SER A 62 -24.04 18.57 10.42
C SER A 62 -23.45 18.67 9.02
N ASN A 63 -24.22 19.15 8.04
CA ASN A 63 -23.68 19.34 6.69
C ASN A 63 -22.49 20.29 6.67
N GLU A 64 -22.53 21.35 7.47
CA GLU A 64 -21.44 22.32 7.58
C GLU A 64 -20.18 21.70 8.20
N GLN A 65 -20.32 20.88 9.25
CA GLN A 65 -19.21 20.13 9.86
C GLN A 65 -18.60 19.13 8.87
N PHE A 66 -19.46 18.39 8.18
CA PHE A 66 -19.04 17.43 7.16
C PHE A 66 -18.26 18.12 6.03
N LEU A 67 -18.81 19.19 5.44
CA LEU A 67 -18.16 19.92 4.36
C LEU A 67 -16.84 20.55 4.83
N THR A 68 -16.80 21.12 6.02
CA THR A 68 -15.57 21.68 6.60
C THR A 68 -14.49 20.60 6.76
N ALA A 69 -14.86 19.40 7.21
CA ALA A 69 -13.94 18.26 7.29
C ALA A 69 -13.45 17.84 5.89
N VAL A 70 -14.33 17.77 4.89
CA VAL A 70 -13.94 17.47 3.50
C VAL A 70 -12.97 18.52 2.96
N TYR A 71 -13.24 19.81 3.15
CA TYR A 71 -12.32 20.89 2.74
C TYR A 71 -10.93 20.73 3.36
N THR A 72 -10.89 20.45 4.66
CA THR A 72 -9.62 20.24 5.39
C THR A 72 -8.87 19.01 4.86
N ASN A 73 -9.57 17.89 4.72
CA ASN A 73 -8.98 16.60 4.38
C ASN A 73 -8.55 16.49 2.92
N VAL A 74 -9.34 17.07 2.01
CA VAL A 74 -9.19 16.92 0.56
C VAL A 74 -8.43 18.10 -0.04
N PHE A 75 -8.55 19.31 0.51
CA PHE A 75 -7.95 20.52 -0.06
C PHE A 75 -6.93 21.19 0.85
N GLY A 76 -6.75 20.70 2.08
CA GLY A 76 -5.78 21.26 3.03
C GLY A 76 -6.10 22.69 3.46
N LYS A 77 -7.36 23.11 3.35
CA LYS A 77 -7.80 24.48 3.63
C LYS A 77 -9.18 24.52 4.26
N ALA A 78 -9.52 25.65 4.87
CA ALA A 78 -10.88 25.93 5.29
C ALA A 78 -11.78 26.28 4.07
N PRO A 79 -13.09 25.97 4.13
CA PRO A 79 -14.02 26.43 3.12
C PRO A 79 -14.12 27.95 3.13
N ASP A 80 -14.24 28.56 1.95
CA ASP A 80 -14.76 29.92 1.84
C ASP A 80 -16.29 29.91 1.95
N ALA A 81 -16.88 31.07 2.25
CA ALA A 81 -18.32 31.18 2.49
C ALA A 81 -19.17 30.80 1.26
N GLN A 82 -18.70 31.08 0.05
CA GLN A 82 -19.44 30.80 -1.19
C GLN A 82 -19.40 29.31 -1.52
N GLY A 83 -18.23 28.70 -1.42
CA GLY A 83 -18.03 27.26 -1.59
C GLY A 83 -18.84 26.44 -0.58
N LEU A 84 -18.80 26.82 0.70
CA LEU A 84 -19.60 26.14 1.73
C LEU A 84 -21.10 26.22 1.44
N ALA A 85 -21.60 27.41 1.10
CA ALA A 85 -23.01 27.61 0.76
C ALA A 85 -23.42 26.78 -0.47
N PHE A 86 -22.57 26.75 -1.51
CA PHE A 86 -22.83 25.98 -2.73
C PHE A 86 -22.95 24.48 -2.44
N TRP A 87 -21.96 23.88 -1.77
CA TRP A 87 -21.97 22.44 -1.49
C TRP A 87 -23.06 22.05 -0.49
N ASN A 88 -23.37 22.92 0.48
CA ASN A 88 -24.48 22.69 1.39
C ASN A 88 -25.82 22.68 0.64
N ALA A 89 -26.00 23.56 -0.36
CA ALA A 89 -27.18 23.54 -1.21
C ALA A 89 -27.31 22.24 -2.03
N GLN A 90 -26.19 21.65 -2.47
CA GLN A 90 -26.21 20.35 -3.16
C GLN A 90 -26.72 19.22 -2.25
N ILE A 91 -26.25 19.18 -0.99
CA ILE A 91 -26.75 18.22 0.00
C ILE A 91 -28.23 18.50 0.30
N GLY A 92 -28.62 19.77 0.45
CA GLY A 92 -30.01 20.18 0.67
C GLY A 92 -30.96 19.84 -0.49
N ALA A 93 -30.45 19.77 -1.71
CA ALA A 93 -31.18 19.32 -2.91
C ALA A 93 -31.27 17.79 -3.02
N GLY A 94 -30.75 17.03 -2.05
CA GLY A 94 -30.84 15.58 -1.97
C GLY A 94 -29.64 14.82 -2.53
N GLN A 95 -28.55 15.49 -2.90
CA GLN A 95 -27.32 14.77 -3.26
C GLN A 95 -26.73 14.07 -2.03
N GLN A 96 -26.31 12.82 -2.22
CA GLN A 96 -25.67 12.04 -1.16
C GLN A 96 -24.29 12.59 -0.84
N ARG A 97 -23.91 12.59 0.45
CA ARG A 97 -22.63 13.12 0.93
C ARG A 97 -21.42 12.59 0.17
N GLY A 98 -21.37 11.28 -0.10
CA GLY A 98 -20.26 10.69 -0.85
C GLY A 98 -20.15 11.23 -2.28
N GLN A 99 -21.28 11.43 -2.95
CA GLN A 99 -21.32 11.99 -4.31
C GLN A 99 -20.87 13.46 -4.31
N VAL A 100 -21.23 14.21 -3.27
CA VAL A 100 -20.74 15.58 -3.06
C VAL A 100 -19.21 15.59 -2.91
N VAL A 101 -18.61 14.66 -2.15
CA VAL A 101 -17.13 14.58 -2.05
C VAL A 101 -16.48 14.32 -3.40
N THR A 102 -16.99 13.36 -4.19
CA THR A 102 -16.43 13.10 -5.52
C THR A 102 -16.57 14.30 -6.46
N ALA A 103 -17.72 15.00 -6.41
CA ALA A 103 -17.94 16.21 -7.20
C ALA A 103 -17.03 17.36 -6.76
N MET A 104 -16.77 17.51 -5.45
CA MET A 104 -15.81 18.47 -4.92
C MET A 104 -14.41 18.19 -5.45
N ILE A 105 -13.94 16.93 -5.41
CA ILE A 105 -12.64 16.53 -5.94
C ILE A 105 -12.52 16.89 -7.43
N ASP A 106 -13.53 16.53 -8.24
CA ASP A 106 -13.50 16.83 -9.68
C ASP A 106 -13.50 18.34 -9.96
N ALA A 107 -14.30 19.12 -9.22
CA ALA A 107 -14.28 20.58 -9.32
C ALA A 107 -12.93 21.18 -8.92
N GLY A 108 -12.30 20.63 -7.87
CA GLY A 108 -10.97 21.00 -7.41
C GLY A 108 -9.90 20.77 -8.47
N LEU A 109 -9.85 19.55 -9.01
CA LEU A 109 -8.90 19.16 -10.06
C LEU A 109 -9.10 19.97 -11.34
N GLY A 110 -10.35 20.34 -11.65
CA GLY A 110 -10.71 21.16 -12.81
C GLY A 110 -10.51 22.68 -12.62
N SER A 111 -10.20 23.17 -11.42
CA SER A 111 -9.98 24.60 -11.16
C SER A 111 -8.67 25.10 -11.81
N PRO A 112 -8.48 26.41 -12.03
CA PRO A 112 -7.22 26.95 -12.57
C PRO A 112 -6.01 26.68 -11.65
N ASP A 113 -4.82 26.55 -12.24
CA ASP A 113 -3.57 26.46 -11.46
C ASP A 113 -3.39 27.69 -10.57
N GLY A 114 -2.85 27.48 -9.37
CA GLY A 114 -2.74 28.52 -8.34
C GLY A 114 -4.00 28.76 -7.50
N THR A 115 -5.13 28.12 -7.82
CA THR A 115 -6.30 28.09 -6.93
C THR A 115 -5.91 27.48 -5.58
N GLU A 116 -6.27 28.15 -4.49
CA GLU A 116 -5.96 27.69 -3.13
C GLU A 116 -6.51 26.27 -2.90
N GLY A 117 -5.66 25.38 -2.40
CA GLY A 117 -5.97 23.96 -2.17
C GLY A 117 -5.96 23.07 -3.41
N LYS A 118 -5.84 23.62 -4.64
CA LYS A 118 -5.71 22.79 -5.85
C LYS A 118 -4.45 21.93 -5.81
N ALA A 119 -3.30 22.53 -5.51
CA ALA A 119 -2.03 21.80 -5.47
C ALA A 119 -2.08 20.63 -4.47
N PHE A 120 -2.75 20.82 -3.33
CA PHE A 120 -2.92 19.80 -2.30
C PHE A 120 -3.70 18.58 -2.82
N ILE A 121 -4.86 18.79 -3.45
CA ILE A 121 -5.65 17.66 -4.00
C ILE A 121 -4.96 17.03 -5.22
N VAL A 122 -4.36 17.83 -6.10
CA VAL A 122 -3.61 17.33 -7.27
C VAL A 122 -2.48 16.41 -6.80
N ASN A 123 -1.64 16.87 -5.86
CA ASN A 123 -0.50 16.10 -5.37
C ASN A 123 -0.94 14.76 -4.76
N ARG A 124 -1.99 14.76 -3.92
CA ARG A 124 -2.51 13.52 -3.30
C ARG A 124 -3.15 12.56 -4.30
N VAL A 125 -3.93 13.08 -5.26
CA VAL A 125 -4.57 12.25 -6.29
C VAL A 125 -3.54 11.67 -7.25
N GLU A 126 -2.56 12.45 -7.70
CA GLU A 126 -1.51 11.95 -8.59
C GLU A 126 -0.60 10.94 -7.88
N ALA A 127 -0.22 11.18 -6.63
CA ALA A 127 0.51 10.19 -5.82
C ALA A 127 -0.31 8.91 -5.58
N ALA A 128 -1.62 9.03 -5.33
CA ALA A 128 -2.50 7.89 -5.16
C ALA A 128 -2.66 7.08 -6.47
N LYS A 129 -2.77 7.75 -7.61
CA LYS A 129 -2.79 7.10 -8.94
C LYS A 129 -1.46 6.41 -9.22
N TYR A 130 -0.35 7.06 -8.88
CA TYR A 130 0.99 6.53 -9.06
C TYR A 130 1.17 5.20 -8.30
N VAL A 131 0.88 5.17 -7.00
CA VAL A 131 1.04 3.93 -6.23
C VAL A 131 0.01 2.86 -6.62
N ALA A 132 -1.20 3.24 -7.03
CA ALA A 132 -2.18 2.31 -7.58
C ALA A 132 -1.66 1.63 -8.87
N GLU A 133 -1.08 2.41 -9.79
CA GLU A 133 -0.47 1.89 -11.01
C GLU A 133 0.73 1.00 -10.69
N LEU A 134 1.62 1.43 -9.80
CA LEU A 134 2.79 0.64 -9.39
C LEU A 134 2.39 -0.71 -8.79
N GLN A 135 1.42 -0.73 -7.87
CA GLN A 135 0.91 -1.97 -7.27
C GLN A 135 0.37 -2.95 -8.33
N LEU A 136 -0.37 -2.44 -9.31
CA LEU A 136 -0.88 -3.26 -10.42
C LEU A 136 0.25 -3.82 -11.30
N ILE A 137 1.23 -2.97 -11.65
CA ILE A 137 2.39 -3.38 -12.47
C ILE A 137 3.23 -4.42 -11.75
N ARG A 138 3.48 -4.22 -10.45
CA ARG A 138 4.37 -5.06 -9.64
C ARG A 138 3.67 -6.30 -9.09
N GLY A 139 2.33 -6.34 -9.09
CA GLY A 139 1.60 -7.44 -8.46
C GLY A 139 1.88 -7.48 -6.95
N THR A 140 1.99 -6.31 -6.31
CA THR A 140 2.21 -6.16 -4.88
C THR A 140 1.14 -5.28 -4.26
N THR A 141 0.92 -5.48 -2.97
CA THR A 141 -0.07 -4.75 -2.19
C THR A 141 0.65 -4.02 -1.07
N VAL A 142 0.42 -2.72 -0.98
CA VAL A 142 0.88 -1.90 0.13
C VAL A 142 -0.19 -1.90 1.21
N ASP A 143 0.23 -2.07 2.47
CA ASP A 143 -0.68 -2.00 3.61
C ASP A 143 -1.43 -0.66 3.65
N GLN A 144 -2.71 -0.73 3.98
CA GLN A 144 -3.59 0.44 4.00
C GLN A 144 -3.12 1.53 4.98
N HIS A 145 -2.52 1.20 6.13
CA HIS A 145 -2.03 2.18 7.08
C HIS A 145 -0.82 2.91 6.52
N LYS A 146 0.05 2.19 5.79
CA LYS A 146 1.19 2.81 5.10
C LYS A 146 0.72 3.76 4.00
N LEU A 147 -0.31 3.37 3.25
CA LEU A 147 -0.94 4.26 2.26
C LEU A 147 -1.56 5.50 2.91
N ILE A 148 -2.21 5.37 4.08
CA ILE A 148 -2.72 6.53 4.84
C ILE A 148 -1.56 7.43 5.27
N GLU A 149 -0.53 6.88 5.91
CA GLU A 149 0.64 7.61 6.39
C GLU A 149 1.27 8.44 5.28
N ILE A 150 1.56 7.81 4.13
CA ILE A 150 2.26 8.49 3.03
C ILE A 150 1.34 9.51 2.36
N ILE A 151 0.11 9.15 2.00
CA ILE A 151 -0.79 10.07 1.26
C ILE A 151 -1.16 11.29 2.13
N THR A 152 -1.35 11.11 3.44
CA THR A 152 -1.65 12.23 4.34
C THR A 152 -0.44 13.12 4.64
N SER A 153 0.79 12.63 4.45
CA SER A 153 2.01 13.45 4.55
C SER A 153 2.23 14.38 3.35
N ILE A 154 1.57 14.11 2.22
CA ILE A 154 1.66 14.94 1.01
C ILE A 154 0.75 16.16 1.17
N ASP A 155 1.30 17.35 0.98
CA ASP A 155 0.60 18.63 0.99
C ASP A 155 0.67 19.33 -0.38
N GLY A 156 0.42 20.64 -0.43
CA GLY A 156 0.48 21.41 -1.67
C GLY A 156 1.89 21.77 -2.17
N SER A 157 2.95 21.44 -1.43
CA SER A 157 4.33 21.77 -1.78
C SER A 157 4.97 20.75 -2.74
N PRO A 158 5.88 21.17 -3.63
CA PRO A 158 6.67 20.24 -4.45
C PRO A 158 7.54 19.29 -3.63
N GLU A 159 8.05 19.74 -2.48
CA GLU A 159 8.94 18.95 -1.62
C GLU A 159 8.20 17.77 -0.98
N SER A 160 6.99 17.99 -0.45
CA SER A 160 6.19 16.90 0.13
C SER A 160 5.74 15.90 -0.94
N TYR A 161 5.42 16.37 -2.14
CA TYR A 161 5.08 15.52 -3.28
C TYR A 161 6.26 14.62 -3.68
N ALA A 162 7.46 15.19 -3.83
CA ALA A 162 8.66 14.43 -4.17
C ALA A 162 9.02 13.40 -3.07
N ALA A 163 8.96 13.81 -1.79
CA ALA A 163 9.21 12.91 -0.67
C ALA A 163 8.17 11.78 -0.58
N GLY A 164 6.90 12.11 -0.82
CA GLY A 164 5.79 11.16 -0.86
C GLY A 164 5.95 10.14 -1.98
N HIS A 165 6.27 10.57 -3.20
CA HIS A 165 6.57 9.66 -4.32
C HIS A 165 7.72 8.71 -3.99
N ALA A 166 8.82 9.22 -3.45
CA ALA A 166 9.93 8.38 -3.05
C ALA A 166 9.53 7.38 -1.93
N ALA A 167 8.63 7.76 -1.03
CA ALA A 167 8.09 6.86 -0.02
C ALA A 167 7.13 5.81 -0.59
N LEU A 168 6.33 6.16 -1.60
CA LEU A 168 5.46 5.22 -2.33
C LEU A 168 6.27 4.24 -3.15
N ASP A 169 7.34 4.68 -3.81
CA ASP A 169 8.29 3.81 -4.51
C ASP A 169 8.86 2.77 -3.55
N ARG A 170 9.32 3.21 -2.38
CA ARG A 170 9.82 2.31 -1.33
C ARG A 170 8.73 1.40 -0.75
N ALA A 171 7.48 1.81 -0.78
CA ALA A 171 6.40 0.99 -0.26
C ALA A 171 6.01 -0.13 -1.25
N VAL A 172 6.25 0.06 -2.55
CA VAL A 172 5.92 -0.92 -3.60
C VAL A 172 7.17 -1.67 -4.02
N ALA A 173 7.52 -2.70 -3.24
CA ALA A 173 8.68 -3.51 -3.54
C ALA A 173 8.55 -4.24 -4.89
N THR A 174 9.66 -4.40 -5.61
CA THR A 174 9.75 -5.10 -6.90
C THR A 174 9.91 -6.60 -6.67
N PRO A 175 8.93 -7.46 -7.04
CA PRO A 175 9.07 -8.87 -6.79
C PRO A 175 10.14 -9.54 -7.65
N ILE A 176 10.89 -10.42 -7.01
CA ILE A 176 11.90 -11.27 -7.64
C ILE A 176 11.64 -12.69 -7.14
N ASP A 177 11.08 -13.53 -8.01
CA ASP A 177 10.81 -14.94 -7.71
C ASP A 177 12.01 -15.81 -8.07
N ALA A 178 12.28 -16.83 -7.26
CA ALA A 178 13.32 -17.80 -7.59
C ALA A 178 12.92 -18.65 -8.81
N ALA A 179 13.87 -18.90 -9.70
CA ALA A 179 13.65 -19.65 -10.95
C ALA A 179 14.84 -20.60 -11.22
N PRO A 180 14.65 -21.72 -11.94
CA PRO A 180 15.74 -22.64 -12.26
C PRO A 180 16.93 -21.93 -12.93
N GLY A 181 18.13 -22.08 -12.36
CA GLY A 181 19.36 -21.45 -12.85
C GLY A 181 19.60 -20.01 -12.36
N LEU A 182 18.65 -19.41 -11.64
CA LEU A 182 18.82 -18.13 -10.96
C LEU A 182 19.18 -18.36 -9.49
N ASN A 183 20.36 -18.94 -9.27
CA ASN A 183 20.85 -19.25 -7.93
C ASN A 183 21.50 -18.03 -7.25
N THR A 184 21.89 -17.01 -8.01
CA THR A 184 22.48 -15.77 -7.47
C THR A 184 21.82 -14.58 -8.13
N VAL A 185 21.44 -13.59 -7.33
CA VAL A 185 20.80 -12.35 -7.77
C VAL A 185 21.40 -11.16 -7.03
N THR A 186 21.30 -9.97 -7.61
CA THR A 186 21.67 -8.70 -6.97
C THR A 186 20.45 -7.80 -6.94
N ALA A 187 20.18 -7.13 -5.81
CA ALA A 187 19.16 -6.10 -5.70
C ALA A 187 19.46 -4.95 -6.68
N THR A 188 18.42 -4.45 -7.33
CA THR A 188 18.54 -3.46 -8.42
C THR A 188 17.61 -2.28 -8.25
N ALA A 189 16.57 -2.39 -7.43
CA ALA A 189 15.65 -1.30 -7.11
C ALA A 189 15.91 -0.74 -5.71
N GLY A 190 15.34 0.41 -5.41
CA GLY A 190 15.40 0.98 -4.05
C GLY A 190 14.59 0.19 -3.02
N THR A 191 13.70 -0.70 -3.48
CA THR A 191 12.99 -1.71 -2.70
C THR A 191 12.65 -2.91 -3.57
N ASP A 192 13.38 -4.00 -3.38
CA ASP A 192 13.14 -5.31 -3.98
C ASP A 192 12.39 -6.22 -2.99
N LEU A 193 11.59 -7.16 -3.49
CA LEU A 193 10.91 -8.20 -2.74
C LEU A 193 11.32 -9.56 -3.27
N PHE A 194 12.33 -10.16 -2.65
CA PHE A 194 12.76 -11.52 -2.98
C PHE A 194 11.78 -12.50 -2.37
N ARG A 195 11.08 -13.28 -3.20
CA ARG A 195 10.11 -14.27 -2.75
C ARG A 195 10.73 -15.65 -2.84
N PHE A 196 10.75 -16.33 -1.72
CA PHE A 196 11.19 -17.71 -1.65
C PHE A 196 10.03 -18.61 -2.05
N GLY A 197 10.30 -19.54 -2.96
CA GLY A 197 9.44 -20.70 -3.15
C GLY A 197 9.52 -21.61 -1.92
N ASN A 198 8.58 -22.56 -1.83
CA ASN A 198 8.71 -23.68 -0.90
C ASN A 198 10.09 -24.34 -1.03
N VAL A 199 10.61 -24.95 0.03
CA VAL A 199 12.01 -25.45 0.04
C VAL A 199 12.24 -26.70 -0.83
N GLU A 200 11.17 -27.24 -1.42
CA GLU A 200 11.28 -28.23 -2.51
C GLU A 200 11.42 -27.59 -3.91
N ALA A 201 11.31 -26.26 -4.02
CA ALA A 201 11.58 -25.49 -5.22
C ALA A 201 13.01 -24.93 -5.23
N ASN A 202 13.51 -24.62 -6.43
CA ASN A 202 14.80 -23.97 -6.63
C ASN A 202 14.76 -22.54 -6.06
N ASN A 203 15.25 -22.35 -4.84
CA ASN A 203 15.42 -21.05 -4.19
C ASN A 203 16.77 -20.40 -4.53
N PHE A 204 16.94 -19.13 -4.17
CA PHE A 204 18.23 -18.44 -4.30
C PHE A 204 19.28 -19.03 -3.36
N ASP A 205 20.52 -19.17 -3.84
CA ASP A 205 21.71 -19.48 -3.02
C ASP A 205 22.35 -18.19 -2.49
N VAL A 206 22.32 -17.09 -3.26
CA VAL A 206 22.91 -15.79 -2.89
C VAL A 206 22.04 -14.61 -3.34
N ILE A 207 21.80 -13.64 -2.45
CA ILE A 207 21.18 -12.35 -2.75
C ILE A 207 22.17 -11.23 -2.38
N ASN A 208 22.60 -10.46 -3.39
CA ASN A 208 23.62 -9.44 -3.24
C ASN A 208 23.06 -8.02 -3.17
N GLY A 209 23.77 -7.13 -2.47
CA GLY A 209 23.58 -5.68 -2.58
C GLY A 209 22.29 -5.16 -1.97
N LEU A 210 21.75 -5.86 -0.96
CA LEU A 210 20.56 -5.43 -0.26
C LEU A 210 20.77 -4.06 0.39
N ALA A 211 19.73 -3.23 0.35
CA ALA A 211 19.70 -1.89 0.91
C ALA A 211 18.50 -1.72 1.87
N PRO A 212 18.51 -0.69 2.73
CA PRO A 212 17.36 -0.41 3.61
C PRO A 212 16.06 -0.24 2.81
N GLY A 213 15.06 -1.05 3.16
CA GLY A 213 13.77 -1.12 2.46
C GLY A 213 13.61 -2.35 1.58
N ASP A 214 14.68 -3.05 1.21
CA ASP A 214 14.58 -4.35 0.55
C ASP A 214 13.94 -5.38 1.47
N MET A 215 13.24 -6.32 0.86
CA MET A 215 12.39 -7.28 1.53
C MET A 215 12.71 -8.70 1.07
N VAL A 216 12.79 -9.62 2.02
CA VAL A 216 12.82 -11.07 1.75
C VAL A 216 11.54 -11.65 2.32
N ASN A 217 10.70 -12.23 1.47
CA ASN A 217 9.49 -12.92 1.91
C ASN A 217 9.72 -14.43 1.89
N VAL A 218 9.62 -15.05 3.06
CA VAL A 218 9.73 -16.50 3.23
C VAL A 218 8.38 -17.18 3.48
N ALA A 219 7.30 -16.42 3.56
CA ALA A 219 5.95 -16.94 3.68
C ALA A 219 5.27 -17.09 2.32
N THR A 220 4.53 -18.19 2.16
CA THR A 220 3.62 -18.38 1.02
C THR A 220 2.19 -17.97 1.40
N PRO A 221 1.33 -17.60 0.44
CA PRO A 221 -0.06 -17.23 0.69
C PRO A 221 -0.98 -18.35 1.21
N ALA A 222 -0.50 -19.59 1.33
CA ALA A 222 -1.33 -20.77 1.62
C ALA A 222 -0.91 -21.61 2.86
N ASP A 223 0.11 -21.15 3.60
CA ASP A 223 0.63 -21.71 4.87
C ASP A 223 1.27 -23.13 4.82
N THR A 224 2.23 -23.33 5.73
CA THR A 224 2.63 -24.58 6.45
C THR A 224 4.00 -25.22 6.25
N ASN A 225 5.05 -24.52 5.77
CA ASN A 225 6.41 -25.08 5.83
C ASN A 225 7.45 -24.30 6.64
N GLY A 226 7.18 -23.08 7.15
CA GLY A 226 8.26 -22.28 7.74
C GLY A 226 7.78 -21.16 8.65
N ASP A 227 7.87 -21.35 9.96
CA ASP A 227 7.77 -20.24 10.92
C ASP A 227 9.10 -19.46 10.97
N TYR A 228 9.04 -18.14 11.15
CA TYR A 228 10.25 -17.32 11.25
C TYR A 228 10.65 -17.05 12.71
N GLN A 229 11.95 -17.20 13.01
CA GLN A 229 12.53 -16.91 14.31
C GLN A 229 13.73 -15.96 14.22
N LEU A 230 13.79 -15.01 15.15
CA LEU A 230 14.97 -14.20 15.47
C LEU A 230 15.66 -14.89 16.66
N VAL A 231 16.97 -15.14 16.62
CA VAL A 231 17.83 -15.80 17.65
C VAL A 231 17.74 -17.34 17.83
N SER A 232 18.84 -17.90 18.35
CA SER A 232 19.31 -19.27 18.17
C SER A 232 18.25 -20.35 18.44
N ALA A 233 17.87 -21.09 17.40
CA ALA A 233 17.27 -22.41 17.55
C ALA A 233 18.27 -23.29 18.31
N GLY A 234 17.95 -23.61 19.56
CA GLY A 234 18.72 -24.53 20.38
C GLY A 234 18.64 -25.93 19.80
N SER A 235 19.45 -26.20 18.77
CA SER A 235 19.45 -27.39 17.91
C SER A 235 18.12 -27.61 17.17
N ALA A 236 18.18 -28.17 15.98
CA ALA A 236 17.04 -28.60 15.15
C ALA A 236 16.15 -29.69 15.81
N ALA A 237 16.06 -29.71 17.14
CA ALA A 237 15.30 -30.64 17.96
C ALA A 237 14.20 -29.93 18.80
N ALA A 238 14.07 -28.60 18.72
CA ALA A 238 13.09 -27.84 19.50
C ALA A 238 11.95 -27.25 18.63
N VAL A 239 10.91 -28.07 18.40
CA VAL A 239 9.46 -27.73 18.27
C VAL A 239 8.89 -27.03 16.99
N ASP A 240 8.50 -27.82 15.97
CA ASP A 240 7.18 -27.90 15.25
C ASP A 240 7.36 -28.86 14.05
N VAL A 241 6.29 -29.53 13.57
CA VAL A 241 6.31 -30.49 12.44
C VAL A 241 6.43 -29.84 11.06
N ARG A 242 6.43 -28.50 10.98
CA ARG A 242 6.24 -27.75 9.73
C ARG A 242 7.53 -27.21 9.11
N GLY A 243 8.57 -26.91 9.91
CA GLY A 243 9.85 -26.33 9.45
C GLY A 243 9.98 -24.86 9.86
N GLU A 244 11.21 -24.32 9.89
CA GLU A 244 11.50 -22.98 10.42
C GLU A 244 12.59 -22.24 9.62
N TRP A 245 12.46 -20.91 9.52
CA TRP A 245 13.44 -19.99 8.96
C TRP A 245 14.17 -19.23 10.07
N PHE A 246 15.50 -19.11 9.92
CA PHE A 246 16.37 -18.45 10.89
C PHE A 246 17.38 -17.54 10.19
N PHE A 247 17.54 -16.30 10.68
CA PHE A 247 18.58 -15.38 10.22
C PHE A 247 19.74 -15.28 11.22
N ASP A 248 20.94 -15.63 10.76
CA ASP A 248 22.19 -15.44 11.47
C ASP A 248 22.84 -14.12 11.07
N ALA A 249 22.72 -13.10 11.93
CA ALA A 249 23.33 -11.79 11.70
C ALA A 249 24.87 -11.79 11.74
N ALA A 250 25.52 -12.85 12.24
CA ALA A 250 26.99 -12.92 12.24
C ALA A 250 27.55 -13.39 10.89
N SER A 251 26.75 -14.16 10.14
CA SER A 251 27.15 -14.71 8.84
C SER A 251 26.28 -14.24 7.68
N ASP A 252 25.31 -13.36 7.93
CA ASP A 252 24.28 -12.89 7.00
C ASP A 252 23.55 -14.03 6.27
N ASN A 253 23.41 -15.17 6.93
CA ASN A 253 22.75 -16.35 6.35
C ASN A 253 21.32 -16.46 6.83
N LEU A 254 20.41 -16.64 5.88
CA LEU A 254 19.03 -17.04 6.14
C LEU A 254 18.91 -18.54 5.85
N THR A 255 18.61 -19.33 6.87
CA THR A 255 18.60 -20.79 6.79
C THR A 255 17.20 -21.33 7.05
N TYR A 256 16.76 -22.23 6.19
CA TYR A 256 15.60 -23.07 6.41
C TYR A 256 15.99 -24.41 7.01
N PHE A 257 15.29 -24.80 8.07
CA PHE A 257 15.41 -26.11 8.69
C PHE A 257 14.17 -26.96 8.38
N ASN A 258 14.38 -28.05 7.62
CA ASN A 258 13.36 -29.04 7.31
C ASN A 258 13.37 -30.15 8.36
N MET A 259 12.31 -30.20 9.17
CA MET A 259 12.16 -31.18 10.23
C MET A 259 11.68 -32.55 9.74
N LEU A 260 10.97 -32.62 8.61
CA LEU A 260 10.48 -33.87 8.02
C LEU A 260 11.62 -34.69 7.39
N THR A 261 12.55 -34.01 6.74
CA THR A 261 13.70 -34.64 6.06
C THR A 261 15.00 -34.55 6.85
N ASN A 262 15.00 -33.86 8.00
CA ASN A 262 16.17 -33.57 8.82
C ASN A 262 17.33 -32.98 7.98
N SER A 263 17.01 -31.94 7.21
CA SER A 263 17.94 -31.25 6.31
C SER A 263 17.84 -29.73 6.46
N ALA A 264 18.87 -28.99 6.07
CA ALA A 264 18.86 -27.54 6.07
C ALA A 264 19.39 -26.98 4.74
N THR A 265 18.86 -25.82 4.34
CA THR A 265 19.30 -25.08 3.16
C THR A 265 19.47 -23.62 3.53
N SER A 266 20.56 -22.98 3.11
CA SER A 266 20.87 -21.59 3.45
C SER A 266 20.99 -20.73 2.20
N VAL A 267 20.54 -19.47 2.30
CA VAL A 267 20.82 -18.40 1.35
C VAL A 267 21.73 -17.37 2.01
N GLN A 268 22.80 -16.99 1.30
CA GLN A 268 23.69 -15.91 1.73
C GLN A 268 23.09 -14.57 1.32
N LEU A 269 22.92 -13.66 2.28
CA LEU A 269 22.51 -12.28 2.04
C LEU A 269 23.75 -11.38 2.14
N THR A 270 23.83 -10.31 1.34
CA THR A 270 24.88 -9.28 1.48
C THR A 270 24.29 -7.87 1.51
N GLY A 271 24.90 -6.98 2.29
CA GLY A 271 24.36 -5.64 2.54
C GLY A 271 23.34 -5.57 3.69
N VAL A 272 23.25 -6.64 4.49
CA VAL A 272 22.33 -6.69 5.64
C VAL A 272 23.01 -6.12 6.87
N ASN A 273 22.50 -5.01 7.41
CA ASN A 273 22.98 -4.46 8.68
C ASN A 273 22.09 -4.94 9.83
N THR A 274 20.79 -4.67 9.70
CA THR A 274 19.76 -5.08 10.65
C THR A 274 18.52 -5.52 9.87
N VAL A 275 17.63 -6.29 10.52
CA VAL A 275 16.35 -6.69 9.93
C VAL A 275 15.20 -6.49 10.93
N THR A 276 14.03 -6.18 10.42
CA THR A 276 12.76 -6.28 11.15
C THR A 276 11.85 -7.29 10.47
N VAL A 277 11.00 -7.97 11.24
CA VAL A 277 10.02 -8.92 10.67
C VAL A 277 8.60 -8.56 11.05
N ASN A 278 7.68 -8.71 10.10
CA ASN A 278 6.26 -8.48 10.27
C ASN A 278 5.47 -9.80 10.45
N PRO A 279 4.16 -9.75 10.77
CA PRO A 279 3.34 -10.95 11.00
C PRO A 279 3.19 -11.90 9.79
N ASN A 280 3.61 -11.49 8.60
CA ASN A 280 3.57 -12.30 7.38
C ASN A 280 4.96 -12.87 7.04
N ALA A 281 5.86 -13.01 8.01
CA ALA A 281 7.23 -13.50 7.85
C ALA A 281 8.02 -12.78 6.73
N VAL A 282 7.77 -11.48 6.57
CA VAL A 282 8.57 -10.65 5.65
C VAL A 282 9.68 -9.96 6.43
N PHE A 283 10.90 -10.20 5.99
CA PHE A 283 12.12 -9.58 6.47
C PHE A 283 12.29 -8.27 5.73
N THR A 284 12.43 -7.19 6.46
CA THR A 284 12.78 -5.90 5.88
C THR A 284 14.16 -5.52 6.34
N ILE A 285 15.04 -5.26 5.40
CA ILE A 285 16.39 -4.77 5.66
C ILE A 285 16.27 -3.33 6.20
N VAL A 286 16.93 -3.07 7.32
CA VAL A 286 16.95 -1.75 7.97
C VAL A 286 18.39 -1.26 8.11
N SER A 287 18.53 0.07 8.29
CA SER A 287 19.80 0.81 8.28
C SER A 287 20.76 0.37 9.38
#